data_AF-A0A6G8Q5T2-F1
#
_entry.id   AF-A0A6G8Q5T2-F1
#
_cell.length_a   1.000
_cell.length_b   1.000
_cell.length_c   1.000
_cell.angle_alpha   90.00
_cell.angle_beta   90.00
_cell.angle_gamma   90.00
#
_symmetry.space_group_name_H-M   'P 1'
#
loop_
_entity.id
_entity.type
_entity.pdbx_description
1 polymer ?
#
loop_
_entity_poly.entity_id
_entity_poly.type
_entity_poly.pdbx_seq_one_letter_code
_entity_poly.pdbx_strand_id
1 'polypeptide(L)'
;MKRQHGGHAEKEYASAAPVAALLAGLLLALLTMSVAQVPDAGAAVDRRAMSIQRGDKGFPIWYQDARGTRLGLCLAGPPLCLATREGMRPPNGEAFWWNAEAQMARVGFNRAGQARLVLAVEAAYANAGANSQISFGRIRVRANNLRPGTVYTVTHPYGRLRARTDAKGELRISSDVGCAATPCRFGLALRSRVFRGFLRWDPRVGPKAPPNFLGNPTIPHKVVGSPRGTNFFRIQGPNVGGRGVNKKQTGLFSVQGRRES
;
A
#
# COMPACT_ATOMS: atom_id res chain seq x y z
N MET A 1 -68.38 -39.69 -10.02
CA MET A 1 -68.17 -39.67 -8.56
C MET A 1 -66.67 -39.57 -8.30
N LYS A 2 -66.29 -38.73 -7.32
CA LYS A 2 -65.02 -38.61 -6.55
C LYS A 2 -63.99 -39.78 -6.69
N ARG A 3 -62.66 -39.70 -6.48
CA ARG A 3 -61.58 -38.70 -6.24
C ARG A 3 -60.38 -39.57 -5.72
N GLN A 4 -59.13 -39.07 -5.78
CA GLN A 4 -57.91 -39.47 -5.01
C GLN A 4 -57.10 -40.70 -5.49
N HIS A 5 -55.79 -40.85 -5.26
CA HIS A 5 -54.61 -39.98 -5.07
C HIS A 5 -53.36 -40.90 -4.96
N GLY A 6 -52.17 -40.38 -5.28
CA GLY A 6 -50.85 -40.88 -4.84
C GLY A 6 -50.26 -42.02 -5.69
N GLY A 7 -49.03 -42.01 -6.19
CA GLY A 7 -47.82 -41.29 -5.80
C GLY A 7 -46.93 -42.19 -4.96
N HIS A 8 -45.82 -42.71 -5.53
CA HIS A 8 -44.47 -42.71 -4.96
C HIS A 8 -43.51 -43.56 -5.83
N ALA A 9 -42.47 -42.88 -6.35
CA ALA A 9 -41.35 -43.47 -7.08
C ALA A 9 -40.29 -44.01 -6.10
N GLU A 10 -39.71 -45.17 -6.44
CA GLU A 10 -38.58 -45.80 -5.76
C GLU A 10 -37.34 -44.88 -5.75
N LYS A 11 -36.64 -44.85 -4.62
CA LYS A 11 -35.34 -44.20 -4.45
C LYS A 11 -34.24 -45.27 -4.47
N GLU A 12 -33.41 -45.22 -5.50
CA GLU A 12 -32.13 -45.93 -5.59
C GLU A 12 -31.11 -45.33 -4.61
N TYR A 13 -30.46 -46.18 -3.81
CA TYR A 13 -29.33 -45.84 -2.95
C TYR A 13 -28.05 -45.80 -3.78
N ALA A 14 -27.48 -44.60 -3.97
CA ALA A 14 -26.15 -44.43 -4.56
C ALA A 14 -25.11 -44.11 -3.47
N SER A 15 -24.03 -44.90 -3.51
CA SER A 15 -22.84 -44.87 -2.67
C SER A 15 -22.14 -43.49 -2.63
N ALA A 16 -21.68 -43.10 -1.44
CA ALA A 16 -20.93 -41.86 -1.22
C ALA A 16 -19.43 -42.05 -1.58
N ALA A 17 -18.96 -41.28 -2.56
CA ALA A 17 -17.53 -41.08 -2.86
C ALA A 17 -17.07 -39.71 -2.33
N PRO A 18 -15.78 -39.54 -1.97
CA PRO A 18 -15.31 -38.37 -1.24
C PRO A 18 -15.23 -37.12 -2.14
N VAL A 19 -15.67 -35.98 -1.60
CA VAL A 19 -15.60 -34.67 -2.25
C VAL A 19 -14.14 -34.20 -2.28
N ALA A 20 -13.53 -34.29 -3.46
CA ALA A 20 -12.26 -33.62 -3.74
C ALA A 20 -12.48 -32.11 -3.69
N ALA A 21 -11.78 -31.43 -2.76
CA ALA A 21 -11.78 -29.98 -2.65
C ALA A 21 -11.13 -29.36 -3.89
N LEU A 22 -11.95 -28.74 -4.76
CA LEU A 22 -11.49 -27.91 -5.86
C LEU A 22 -10.82 -26.64 -5.31
N LEU A 23 -9.49 -26.60 -5.43
CA LEU A 23 -8.68 -25.39 -5.30
C LEU A 23 -9.12 -24.37 -6.36
N ALA A 24 -9.94 -23.40 -5.97
CA ALA A 24 -10.21 -22.23 -6.79
C ALA A 24 -8.95 -21.34 -6.82
N GLY A 25 -8.06 -21.62 -7.77
CA GLY A 25 -6.97 -20.73 -8.15
C GLY A 25 -7.55 -19.44 -8.72
N LEU A 26 -7.56 -18.37 -7.93
CA LEU A 26 -7.95 -17.04 -8.37
C LEU A 26 -6.84 -16.50 -9.30
N LEU A 27 -6.92 -16.81 -10.60
CA LEU A 27 -6.14 -16.14 -11.64
C LEU A 27 -6.58 -14.67 -11.69
N LEU A 28 -5.83 -13.81 -11.00
CA LEU A 28 -5.98 -12.37 -11.13
C LEU A 28 -5.46 -11.97 -12.51
N ALA A 29 -6.38 -11.79 -13.47
CA ALA A 29 -6.06 -11.26 -14.79
C ALA A 29 -5.41 -9.87 -14.64
N LEU A 30 -4.10 -9.82 -14.82
CA LEU A 30 -3.30 -8.59 -14.85
C LEU A 30 -3.60 -7.85 -16.16
N LEU A 31 -4.59 -6.97 -16.15
CA LEU A 31 -4.70 -5.91 -17.15
C LEU A 31 -3.45 -5.02 -17.02
N THR A 32 -2.52 -5.17 -17.97
CA THR A 32 -1.31 -4.35 -18.08
C THR A 32 -1.69 -2.94 -18.53
N MET A 33 -2.07 -2.10 -17.56
CA MET A 33 -2.12 -0.66 -17.78
C MET A 33 -0.68 -0.16 -17.96
N SER A 34 -0.31 0.21 -19.19
CA SER A 34 0.98 0.83 -19.50
C SER A 34 1.14 2.14 -18.71
N VAL A 35 1.90 2.09 -17.62
CA VAL A 35 2.30 3.27 -16.85
C VAL A 35 3.56 3.83 -17.52
N ALA A 36 3.43 4.94 -18.25
CA ALA A 36 4.60 5.69 -18.70
C ALA A 36 5.29 6.31 -17.46
N GLN A 37 6.43 5.76 -17.07
CA GLN A 37 7.27 6.30 -16.00
C GLN A 37 8.13 7.45 -16.56
N VAL A 38 8.09 8.61 -15.91
CA VAL A 38 9.05 9.70 -16.18
C VAL A 38 10.36 9.35 -15.46
N PRO A 39 11.55 9.50 -16.09
CA PRO A 39 12.82 9.13 -15.48
C PRO A 39 13.03 9.78 -14.10
N ASP A 40 13.58 9.01 -13.17
CA ASP A 40 13.72 9.39 -11.77
C ASP A 40 15.11 10.00 -11.52
N ALA A 41 15.16 11.31 -11.24
CA ALA A 41 16.40 12.04 -10.98
C ALA A 41 16.86 11.95 -9.50
N GLY A 42 16.63 10.80 -8.85
CA GLY A 42 16.96 10.58 -7.44
C GLY A 42 18.29 9.86 -7.26
N ALA A 43 19.09 10.28 -6.28
CA ALA A 43 20.35 9.62 -5.89
C ALA A 43 20.13 8.10 -5.69
N ALA A 44 21.06 7.29 -6.20
CA ALA A 44 20.98 5.84 -6.04
C ALA A 44 21.01 5.46 -4.54
N VAL A 45 20.16 4.52 -4.14
CA VAL A 45 20.20 3.94 -2.79
C VAL A 45 21.22 2.81 -2.79
N ASP A 46 22.08 2.77 -1.77
CA ASP A 46 22.96 1.62 -1.55
C ASP A 46 22.11 0.35 -1.43
N ARG A 47 22.40 -0.66 -2.25
CA ARG A 47 21.69 -1.95 -2.27
C ARG A 47 21.93 -2.79 -1.01
N ARG A 48 22.79 -2.32 -0.10
CA ARG A 48 23.07 -2.89 1.21
C ARG A 48 22.56 -2.02 2.36
N ALA A 49 21.72 -1.02 2.09
CA ALA A 49 21.09 -0.15 3.09
C ALA A 49 20.01 -0.85 3.93
N MET A 50 20.34 -2.02 4.48
CA MET A 50 19.53 -2.83 5.39
C MET A 50 20.43 -3.63 6.34
N SER A 51 19.89 -4.07 7.48
CA SER A 51 20.62 -4.98 8.35
C SER A 51 20.80 -6.36 7.70
N ILE A 52 21.99 -6.94 7.85
CA ILE A 52 22.23 -8.36 7.51
C ILE A 52 21.56 -9.27 8.56
N GLN A 53 21.67 -8.87 9.84
CA GLN A 53 21.00 -9.53 10.95
C GLN A 53 19.48 -9.41 10.80
N ARG A 54 18.78 -10.45 11.27
CA ARG A 54 17.33 -10.54 11.28
C ARG A 54 16.83 -10.45 12.71
N GLY A 55 15.70 -9.77 12.91
CA GLY A 55 14.99 -9.79 14.18
C GLY A 55 14.29 -11.13 14.42
N ASP A 56 13.63 -11.26 15.57
CA ASP A 56 12.89 -12.45 15.99
C ASP A 56 11.78 -12.88 15.02
N LYS A 57 11.29 -11.96 14.18
CA LYS A 57 10.28 -12.22 13.14
C LYS A 57 10.87 -12.70 11.81
N GLY A 58 12.20 -12.76 11.69
CA GLY A 58 12.91 -13.19 10.48
C GLY A 58 13.01 -12.13 9.37
N PHE A 59 12.69 -10.87 9.67
CA PHE A 59 12.87 -9.70 8.80
C PHE A 59 14.15 -8.94 9.16
N PRO A 60 14.70 -8.10 8.25
CA PRO A 60 15.73 -7.12 8.61
C PRO A 60 15.31 -6.28 9.81
N ILE A 61 16.23 -6.09 10.75
CA ILE A 61 16.06 -5.21 11.91
C ILE A 61 15.76 -3.79 11.42
N TRP A 62 16.52 -3.30 10.43
CA TRP A 62 16.35 -1.96 9.87
C TRP A 62 16.52 -1.90 8.35
N TYR A 63 15.93 -0.87 7.76
CA TYR A 63 16.31 -0.33 6.45
C TYR A 63 16.72 1.14 6.58
N GLN A 64 17.58 1.61 5.67
CA GLN A 64 18.02 3.01 5.57
C GLN A 64 17.63 3.62 4.22
N ASP A 65 17.15 4.86 4.22
CA ASP A 65 16.96 5.63 2.99
C ASP A 65 18.27 6.28 2.48
N ALA A 66 18.23 6.86 1.28
CA ALA A 66 19.35 7.59 0.68
C ALA A 66 19.80 8.84 1.49
N ARG A 67 19.06 9.23 2.53
CA ARG A 67 19.34 10.39 3.39
C ARG A 67 19.87 9.96 4.76
N GLY A 68 20.19 8.69 4.95
CA GLY A 68 20.75 8.17 6.20
C GLY A 68 19.72 7.88 7.28
N THR A 69 18.41 7.97 6.99
CA THR A 69 17.38 7.67 8.00
C THR A 69 17.21 6.16 8.12
N ARG A 70 17.67 5.59 9.24
CA ARG A 70 17.42 4.19 9.61
C ARG A 70 16.10 4.05 10.36
N LEU A 71 15.29 3.11 9.92
CA LEU A 71 14.03 2.77 10.57
C LEU A 71 13.99 1.29 10.91
N GLY A 72 13.55 0.98 12.11
CA GLY A 72 13.30 -0.38 12.56
C GLY A 72 11.86 -0.82 12.27
N LEU A 73 11.60 -2.13 12.23
CA LEU A 73 10.24 -2.62 12.07
C LEU A 73 9.38 -2.15 13.27
N CYS A 74 8.28 -1.46 12.99
CA CYS A 74 7.47 -0.80 14.02
C CYS A 74 6.42 -1.79 14.55
N LEU A 75 6.67 -2.33 15.75
CA LEU A 75 5.84 -3.37 16.38
C LEU A 75 5.34 -2.97 17.78
N ALA A 76 5.50 -1.71 18.18
CA ALA A 76 5.10 -1.20 19.50
C ALA A 76 3.58 -1.08 19.68
N GLY A 77 2.80 -1.28 18.62
CA GLY A 77 1.35 -1.09 18.62
C GLY A 77 0.90 0.38 18.53
N PRO A 78 -0.43 0.58 18.42
CA PRO A 78 -1.02 1.91 18.35
C PRO A 78 -0.73 2.75 19.61
N PRO A 79 -0.66 4.08 19.49
CA PRO A 79 -0.98 4.85 18.29
C PRO A 79 0.18 5.00 17.30
N LEU A 80 1.41 4.67 17.69
CA LEU A 80 2.62 5.02 16.91
C LEU A 80 3.04 3.97 15.88
N CYS A 81 2.66 2.71 16.09
CA CYS A 81 2.83 1.64 15.13
C CYS A 81 1.46 1.03 14.77
N LEU A 82 1.22 0.83 13.48
CA LEU A 82 0.03 0.17 12.93
C LEU A 82 -0.01 -1.34 13.25
N ALA A 83 1.12 -1.92 13.65
CA ALA A 83 1.27 -3.32 13.98
C ALA A 83 1.80 -3.53 15.40
N THR A 84 1.42 -4.66 16.00
CA THR A 84 1.95 -5.13 17.29
C THR A 84 2.88 -6.31 17.06
N ARG A 85 3.79 -6.55 18.02
CA ARG A 85 4.67 -7.73 18.00
C ARG A 85 3.90 -9.06 18.02
N GLU A 86 2.73 -9.07 18.65
CA GLU A 86 1.83 -10.23 18.71
C GLU A 86 1.08 -10.45 17.39
N GLY A 87 0.63 -9.37 16.75
CA GLY A 87 -0.09 -9.43 15.47
C GLY A 87 0.81 -9.78 14.28
N MET A 88 2.12 -9.54 14.41
CA MET A 88 3.11 -9.94 13.40
C MET A 88 3.53 -11.40 13.56
N ARG A 89 2.70 -12.32 13.04
CA ARG A 89 2.92 -13.79 13.10
C ARG A 89 2.34 -14.52 11.86
N PRO A 90 3.04 -15.51 11.28
CA PRO A 90 2.52 -16.33 10.18
C PRO A 90 1.19 -17.04 10.54
N PRO A 91 0.37 -17.44 9.55
CA PRO A 91 0.50 -17.18 8.11
C PRO A 91 0.16 -15.74 7.70
N ASN A 92 -0.35 -14.96 8.64
CA ASN A 92 -0.84 -13.60 8.42
C ASN A 92 0.19 -12.60 8.96
N GLY A 93 -0.22 -11.36 9.18
CA GLY A 93 0.61 -10.33 9.79
C GLY A 93 1.25 -9.41 8.77
N GLU A 94 1.07 -8.13 9.01
CA GLU A 94 1.59 -7.03 8.22
C GLU A 94 2.18 -6.01 9.21
N ALA A 95 3.36 -5.50 8.88
CA ALA A 95 4.02 -4.44 9.64
C ALA A 95 4.81 -3.55 8.70
N PHE A 96 5.25 -2.40 9.20
CA PHE A 96 5.95 -1.43 8.38
C PHE A 96 7.16 -0.87 9.10
N TRP A 97 8.29 -0.80 8.40
CA TRP A 97 9.40 0.06 8.81
C TRP A 97 8.99 1.53 8.62
N TRP A 98 8.22 1.81 7.58
CA TRP A 98 7.73 3.14 7.25
C TRP A 98 6.38 3.08 6.54
N ASN A 99 5.46 3.98 6.90
CA ASN A 99 4.20 4.19 6.20
C ASN A 99 3.88 5.68 6.16
N ALA A 100 3.45 6.19 5.02
CA ALA A 100 2.86 7.51 4.91
C ALA A 100 1.63 7.47 3.99
N GLU A 101 0.54 8.05 4.47
CA GLU A 101 -0.72 8.04 3.77
C GLU A 101 -1.32 9.44 3.65
N ALA A 102 -1.83 9.77 2.47
CA ALA A 102 -2.59 11.00 2.23
C ALA A 102 -3.99 10.65 1.70
N GLN A 103 -5.00 11.37 2.21
CA GLN A 103 -6.38 11.23 1.79
C GLN A 103 -6.95 12.56 1.29
N MET A 104 -7.80 12.49 0.27
CA MET A 104 -8.60 13.61 -0.24
C MET A 104 -10.05 13.18 -0.32
N ALA A 105 -10.92 13.76 0.51
CA ALA A 105 -12.37 13.67 0.34
C ALA A 105 -12.85 14.64 -0.75
N ARG A 106 -14.11 14.55 -1.18
CA ARG A 106 -14.73 15.48 -2.13
C ARG A 106 -14.09 15.47 -3.52
N VAL A 107 -13.77 14.28 -4.03
CA VAL A 107 -13.16 14.06 -5.35
C VAL A 107 -14.25 13.85 -6.40
N GLY A 108 -14.00 14.32 -7.62
CA GLY A 108 -14.76 13.94 -8.81
C GLY A 108 -16.20 14.47 -8.87
N PHE A 109 -17.08 13.71 -9.50
CA PHE A 109 -18.46 14.12 -9.80
C PHE A 109 -19.26 14.43 -8.52
N ASN A 110 -19.98 15.56 -8.50
CA ASN A 110 -20.71 16.04 -7.30
C ASN A 110 -19.89 16.08 -6.00
N ARG A 111 -18.56 16.01 -6.08
CA ARG A 111 -17.67 15.92 -4.91
C ARG A 111 -18.06 14.76 -3.97
N ALA A 112 -18.52 13.63 -4.52
CA ALA A 112 -18.93 12.45 -3.74
C ALA A 112 -17.84 11.36 -3.65
N GLY A 113 -16.68 11.57 -4.29
CA GLY A 113 -15.58 10.62 -4.31
C GLY A 113 -14.50 10.89 -3.26
N GLN A 114 -13.53 9.99 -3.23
CA GLN A 114 -12.32 10.10 -2.42
C GLN A 114 -11.10 9.61 -3.20
N ALA A 115 -9.92 10.03 -2.75
CA ALA A 115 -8.64 9.54 -3.23
C ALA A 115 -7.70 9.27 -2.05
N ARG A 116 -6.95 8.17 -2.13
CA ARG A 116 -5.98 7.73 -1.13
C ARG A 116 -4.67 7.39 -1.81
N LEU A 117 -3.58 7.89 -1.24
CA LEU A 117 -2.21 7.53 -1.56
C LEU A 117 -1.62 6.78 -0.36
N VAL A 118 -1.06 5.59 -0.59
CA VAL A 118 -0.28 4.83 0.40
C VAL A 118 1.15 4.70 -0.11
N LEU A 119 2.09 5.10 0.74
CA LEU A 119 3.53 4.97 0.54
C LEU A 119 4.07 4.14 1.70
N ALA A 120 4.82 3.08 1.45
CA ALA A 120 5.27 2.23 2.55
C ALA A 120 6.56 1.46 2.26
N VAL A 121 7.21 1.00 3.31
CA VAL A 121 8.14 -0.13 3.31
C VAL A 121 7.52 -1.20 4.20
N GLU A 122 7.06 -2.27 3.57
CA GLU A 122 6.14 -3.25 4.14
C GLU A 122 6.86 -4.57 4.41
N ALA A 123 6.49 -5.18 5.54
CA ALA A 123 6.79 -6.56 5.93
C ALA A 123 5.48 -7.31 5.98
N ALA A 124 5.43 -8.51 5.40
CA ALA A 124 4.30 -9.41 5.58
C ALA A 124 4.76 -10.86 5.53
N TYR A 125 3.91 -11.77 6.00
CA TYR A 125 4.02 -13.19 5.69
C TYR A 125 3.07 -13.53 4.55
N ALA A 126 3.57 -14.14 3.48
CA ALA A 126 2.77 -14.47 2.31
C ALA A 126 1.97 -15.77 2.47
N ASN A 127 2.47 -16.69 3.30
CA ASN A 127 1.97 -18.05 3.45
C ASN A 127 2.20 -18.57 4.89
N ALA A 128 1.63 -19.73 5.20
CA ALA A 128 1.99 -20.51 6.38
C ALA A 128 3.42 -21.08 6.28
N GLY A 129 3.98 -21.45 7.43
CA GLY A 129 5.29 -22.10 7.52
C GLY A 129 6.48 -21.14 7.64
N ALA A 130 7.67 -21.74 7.78
CA ALA A 130 8.92 -21.00 7.90
C ALA A 130 9.28 -20.30 6.58
N ASN A 131 10.06 -19.22 6.68
CA ASN A 131 10.60 -18.47 5.53
C ASN A 131 9.56 -17.85 4.58
N SER A 132 8.32 -17.63 5.05
CA SER A 132 7.24 -17.03 4.26
C SER A 132 7.26 -15.49 4.22
N GLN A 133 8.31 -14.86 4.72
CA GLN A 133 8.47 -13.40 4.72
C GLN A 133 8.52 -12.84 3.31
N ILE A 134 7.81 -11.74 3.10
CA ILE A 134 7.91 -10.86 1.93
C ILE A 134 8.14 -9.43 2.38
N SER A 135 8.79 -8.64 1.54
CA SER A 135 9.06 -7.24 1.82
C SER A 135 9.24 -6.42 0.55
N PHE A 136 8.64 -5.24 0.53
CA PHE A 136 8.69 -4.36 -0.64
C PHE A 136 8.41 -2.92 -0.24
N GLY A 137 8.90 -2.00 -1.07
CA GLY A 137 8.45 -0.61 -1.04
C GLY A 137 7.21 -0.43 -1.91
N ARG A 138 6.16 0.19 -1.38
CA ARG A 138 4.86 0.40 -2.01
C ARG A 138 4.61 1.85 -2.39
N ILE A 139 4.04 2.05 -3.57
CA ILE A 139 3.34 3.27 -3.98
C ILE A 139 1.98 2.86 -4.55
N ARG A 140 0.91 3.19 -3.85
CA ARG A 140 -0.45 2.79 -4.24
C ARG A 140 -1.38 3.99 -4.24
N VAL A 141 -2.11 4.15 -5.34
CA VAL A 141 -3.16 5.18 -5.46
C VAL A 141 -4.49 4.50 -5.74
N ARG A 142 -5.51 4.93 -5.02
CA ARG A 142 -6.91 4.62 -5.29
C ARG A 142 -7.68 5.91 -5.34
N ALA A 143 -8.51 6.11 -6.35
CA ALA A 143 -9.50 7.19 -6.39
C ALA A 143 -10.77 6.69 -7.07
N ASN A 144 -11.93 7.20 -6.68
CA ASN A 144 -13.21 6.80 -7.27
C ASN A 144 -14.02 8.03 -7.69
N ASN A 145 -15.15 7.78 -8.37
CA ASN A 145 -16.10 8.79 -8.80
C ASN A 145 -15.47 9.86 -9.73
N LEU A 146 -14.43 9.46 -10.46
CA LEU A 146 -13.82 10.26 -11.52
C LEU A 146 -14.57 10.04 -12.84
N ARG A 147 -14.25 10.82 -13.88
CA ARG A 147 -14.83 10.60 -15.21
C ARG A 147 -14.37 9.25 -15.76
N PRO A 148 -15.28 8.32 -16.13
CA PRO A 148 -14.91 7.02 -16.71
C PRO A 148 -13.99 7.13 -17.94
N GLY A 149 -13.18 6.10 -18.16
CA GLY A 149 -12.29 6.00 -19.32
C GLY A 149 -11.31 7.17 -19.50
N THR A 150 -11.06 8.00 -18.48
CA THR A 150 -10.32 9.26 -18.60
C THR A 150 -8.93 9.13 -17.98
N VAL A 151 -7.91 9.73 -18.61
CA VAL A 151 -6.55 9.74 -18.09
C VAL A 151 -6.38 10.88 -17.09
N TYR A 152 -5.90 10.53 -15.90
CA TYR A 152 -5.51 11.49 -14.85
C TYR A 152 -4.01 11.41 -14.61
N THR A 153 -3.43 12.55 -14.20
CA THR A 153 -2.04 12.63 -13.75
C THR A 153 -1.99 12.73 -12.24
N VAL A 154 -1.26 11.83 -11.61
CA VAL A 154 -0.99 11.83 -10.17
C VAL A 154 0.42 12.36 -9.94
N THR A 155 0.56 13.36 -9.07
CA THR A 155 1.85 13.81 -8.53
C THR A 155 1.91 13.46 -7.05
N HIS A 156 3.00 12.82 -6.63
CA HIS A 156 3.21 12.36 -5.26
C HIS A 156 4.68 12.58 -4.85
N PRO A 157 5.04 12.34 -3.58
CA PRO A 157 6.38 12.63 -3.05
C PRO A 157 7.57 11.96 -3.75
N TYR A 158 7.33 10.92 -4.54
CA TYR A 158 8.37 10.16 -5.24
C TYR A 158 8.26 10.25 -6.77
N GLY A 159 7.38 11.09 -7.32
CA GLY A 159 7.30 11.34 -8.75
C GLY A 159 5.89 11.56 -9.28
N ARG A 160 5.73 11.30 -10.58
CA ARG A 160 4.48 11.46 -11.32
C ARG A 160 4.10 10.14 -11.98
N LEU A 161 2.81 9.84 -11.99
CA LEU A 161 2.22 8.66 -12.60
C LEU A 161 1.00 9.10 -13.41
N ARG A 162 0.69 8.40 -14.50
CA ARG A 162 -0.55 8.57 -15.26
C ARG A 162 -1.31 7.27 -15.26
N ALA A 163 -2.63 7.34 -15.10
CA ALA A 163 -3.50 6.18 -15.18
C ALA A 163 -4.84 6.57 -15.79
N ARG A 164 -5.43 5.62 -16.52
CA ARG A 164 -6.79 5.72 -17.03
C ARG A 164 -7.75 5.13 -16.00
N THR A 165 -8.85 5.80 -15.73
CA THR A 165 -9.94 5.22 -14.92
C THR A 165 -10.65 4.12 -15.68
N ASP A 166 -11.20 3.14 -14.98
CA ASP A 166 -12.09 2.14 -15.58
C ASP A 166 -13.48 2.71 -15.94
N ALA A 167 -14.38 1.83 -16.35
CA ALA A 167 -15.76 2.16 -16.71
C ALA A 167 -16.59 2.72 -15.53
N LYS A 168 -16.19 2.45 -14.28
CA LYS A 168 -16.83 2.96 -13.06
C LYS A 168 -16.22 4.28 -12.59
N GLY A 169 -15.23 4.82 -13.30
CA GLY A 169 -14.52 6.01 -12.87
C GLY A 169 -13.55 5.76 -11.73
N GLU A 170 -13.07 4.53 -11.56
CA GLU A 170 -12.08 4.17 -10.54
C GLU A 170 -10.66 4.23 -11.12
N LEU A 171 -9.78 4.95 -10.44
CA LEU A 171 -8.36 5.03 -10.74
C LEU A 171 -7.59 4.14 -9.77
N ARG A 172 -6.86 3.18 -10.31
CA ARG A 172 -6.03 2.24 -9.54
C ARG A 172 -4.59 2.29 -10.06
N ILE A 173 -3.65 2.55 -9.17
CA ILE A 173 -2.21 2.42 -9.43
C ILE A 173 -1.60 1.61 -8.29
N SER A 174 -0.79 0.60 -8.61
CA SER A 174 0.01 -0.13 -7.62
C SER A 174 1.42 -0.31 -8.18
N SER A 175 2.42 -0.03 -7.35
CA SER A 175 3.81 -0.33 -7.62
C SER A 175 4.40 -0.86 -6.33
N ASP A 176 4.66 -2.16 -6.30
CA ASP A 176 5.30 -2.86 -5.20
C ASP A 176 6.64 -3.37 -5.72
N VAL A 177 7.73 -2.87 -5.13
CA VAL A 177 9.10 -3.18 -5.57
C VAL A 177 9.83 -3.83 -4.40
N GLY A 178 10.15 -5.12 -4.56
CA GLY A 178 10.82 -5.91 -3.54
C GLY A 178 10.78 -7.40 -3.81
N CYS A 179 10.78 -8.19 -2.74
CA CYS A 179 10.64 -9.63 -2.78
C CYS A 179 9.19 -10.00 -2.46
N ALA A 180 8.46 -10.49 -3.48
CA ALA A 180 7.14 -11.09 -3.28
C ALA A 180 7.20 -12.64 -3.34
N ALA A 181 8.36 -13.19 -3.71
CA ALA A 181 8.63 -14.63 -3.70
C ALA A 181 9.38 -15.02 -2.42
N THR A 182 9.09 -16.24 -1.93
CA THR A 182 9.70 -16.82 -0.73
C THR A 182 10.70 -17.92 -1.14
N PRO A 183 11.90 -18.01 -0.53
CA PRO A 183 12.44 -17.14 0.51
C PRO A 183 12.81 -15.75 -0.02
N CYS A 184 12.49 -14.71 0.74
CA CYS A 184 12.70 -13.34 0.31
C CYS A 184 14.18 -12.92 0.30
N ARG A 185 14.61 -12.31 -0.82
CA ARG A 185 15.83 -11.49 -0.90
C ARG A 185 15.51 -10.03 -0.54
N PHE A 186 15.61 -9.68 0.75
CA PHE A 186 15.18 -8.37 1.29
C PHE A 186 15.79 -7.15 0.59
N GLY A 187 17.04 -7.23 0.12
CA GLY A 187 17.70 -6.13 -0.60
C GLY A 187 17.00 -5.72 -1.90
N LEU A 188 16.08 -6.53 -2.44
CA LEU A 188 15.26 -6.15 -3.59
C LEU A 188 14.33 -4.97 -3.28
N ALA A 189 13.91 -4.79 -2.03
CA ALA A 189 13.04 -3.68 -1.62
C ALA A 189 13.71 -2.31 -1.86
N LEU A 190 15.04 -2.23 -1.69
CA LEU A 190 15.85 -1.01 -1.84
C LEU A 190 15.82 -0.40 -3.25
N ARG A 191 15.33 -1.15 -4.24
CA ARG A 191 15.08 -0.64 -5.60
C ARG A 191 13.86 0.29 -5.65
N SER A 192 12.98 0.26 -4.66
CA SER A 192 11.80 1.12 -4.60
C SER A 192 12.17 2.59 -4.43
N ARG A 193 11.41 3.47 -5.10
CA ARG A 193 11.61 4.93 -5.03
C ARG A 193 11.35 5.51 -3.64
N VAL A 194 10.61 4.81 -2.78
CA VAL A 194 10.35 5.27 -1.40
C VAL A 194 11.63 5.40 -0.57
N PHE A 195 12.67 4.63 -0.91
CA PHE A 195 13.99 4.71 -0.25
C PHE A 195 14.81 5.95 -0.66
N ARG A 196 14.33 6.79 -1.58
CA ARG A 196 15.02 8.05 -1.94
C ARG A 196 14.88 9.13 -0.84
N GLY A 197 14.04 8.90 0.15
CA GLY A 197 13.88 9.77 1.31
C GLY A 197 12.54 9.50 1.99
N PHE A 198 12.55 9.03 3.24
CA PHE A 198 11.34 8.82 4.01
C PHE A 198 10.70 10.15 4.40
N LEU A 199 9.37 10.22 4.26
CA LEU A 199 8.64 11.37 4.76
C LEU A 199 8.57 11.34 6.27
N ARG A 200 8.64 12.52 6.87
CA ARG A 200 8.48 12.78 8.29
C ARG A 200 7.62 14.03 8.46
N TRP A 201 7.03 14.20 9.63
CA TRP A 201 6.37 15.45 9.98
C TRP A 201 7.33 16.63 9.81
N ASP A 202 6.81 17.73 9.25
CA ASP A 202 7.58 18.97 9.10
C ASP A 202 7.95 19.50 10.49
N PRO A 203 9.25 19.54 10.88
CA PRO A 203 9.66 19.98 12.20
C PRO A 203 9.39 21.47 12.42
N ARG A 204 8.99 22.24 11.39
CA ARG A 204 8.60 23.65 11.52
C ARG A 204 7.13 23.82 11.89
N VAL A 205 6.33 22.78 11.77
CA VAL A 205 4.88 22.79 12.07
C VAL A 205 4.66 22.03 13.38
N GLY A 206 3.82 22.58 14.26
CA GLY A 206 3.42 21.91 15.51
C GLY A 206 2.19 21.02 15.31
N PRO A 207 2.03 19.96 16.11
CA PRO A 207 2.97 19.44 17.11
C PRO A 207 4.20 18.77 16.49
N LYS A 208 5.30 18.65 17.26
CA LYS A 208 6.49 17.92 16.81
C LYS A 208 6.21 16.41 16.76
N ALA A 209 6.98 15.69 15.95
CA ALA A 209 6.90 14.23 15.93
C ALA A 209 7.24 13.65 17.33
N PRO A 210 6.58 12.56 17.76
CA PRO A 210 6.92 11.89 19.01
C PRO A 210 8.41 11.47 19.05
N PRO A 211 9.06 11.46 20.22
CA PRO A 211 10.45 11.04 20.35
C PRO A 211 10.70 9.67 19.70
N ASN A 212 11.77 9.54 18.92
CA ASN A 212 12.13 8.34 18.15
C ASN A 212 11.20 7.95 17.00
N PHE A 213 10.21 8.78 16.65
CA PHE A 213 9.34 8.52 15.49
C PHE A 213 9.44 9.62 14.43
N LEU A 214 9.14 9.27 13.18
CA LEU A 214 9.01 10.23 12.08
C LEU A 214 7.68 10.98 12.10
N GLY A 215 6.70 10.51 12.87
CA GLY A 215 5.37 11.09 13.00
C GLY A 215 4.44 10.18 13.81
N ASN A 216 3.15 10.52 13.82
CA ASN A 216 2.08 9.69 14.37
C ASN A 216 1.07 9.35 13.26
N PRO A 217 0.79 8.06 12.96
CA PRO A 217 -0.11 7.69 11.88
C PRO A 217 -1.59 8.00 12.17
N THR A 218 -1.96 8.38 13.39
CA THR A 218 -3.35 8.77 13.73
C THR A 218 -3.65 10.25 13.48
N ILE A 219 -2.64 11.07 13.17
CA ILE A 219 -2.78 12.53 13.02
C ILE A 219 -2.28 12.95 11.63
N PRO A 220 -3.17 13.44 10.73
CA PRO A 220 -2.75 14.05 9.49
C PRO A 220 -1.92 15.31 9.74
N HIS A 221 -0.72 15.37 9.19
CA HIS A 221 0.23 16.46 9.44
C HIS A 221 0.97 16.88 8.17
N LYS A 222 1.51 18.10 8.14
CA LYS A 222 2.43 18.53 7.08
C LYS A 222 3.70 17.70 7.12
N VAL A 223 4.25 17.38 5.95
CA VAL A 223 5.46 16.56 5.85
C VAL A 223 6.57 17.23 5.08
N VAL A 224 7.78 16.78 5.36
CA VAL A 224 8.99 17.00 4.56
C VAL A 224 9.64 15.66 4.26
N GLY A 225 10.66 15.65 3.41
CA GLY A 225 11.42 14.43 3.10
C GLY A 225 11.34 13.99 1.65
N SER A 226 10.43 14.55 0.85
CA SER A 226 10.33 14.22 -0.57
C SER A 226 11.69 14.47 -1.27
N PRO A 227 12.21 13.50 -2.05
CA PRO A 227 13.37 13.69 -2.91
C PRO A 227 13.16 14.71 -4.03
N ARG A 228 11.92 15.07 -4.33
CA ARG A 228 11.55 15.90 -5.49
C ARG A 228 10.89 17.23 -5.08
N GLY A 229 10.91 17.56 -3.79
CA GLY A 229 10.20 18.73 -3.25
C GLY A 229 8.67 18.62 -3.29
N THR A 230 8.11 17.49 -3.71
CA THR A 230 6.67 17.26 -3.83
C THR A 230 6.09 16.72 -2.53
N ASN A 231 6.11 17.50 -1.45
CA ASN A 231 5.51 17.12 -0.14
C ASN A 231 3.96 17.16 -0.14
N PHE A 232 3.33 16.70 -1.22
CA PHE A 232 1.90 16.69 -1.42
C PHE A 232 1.47 15.51 -2.31
N PHE A 233 0.19 15.14 -2.19
CA PHE A 233 -0.51 14.25 -3.10
C PHE A 233 -1.48 15.08 -3.95
N ARG A 234 -1.36 15.02 -5.27
CA ARG A 234 -2.19 15.76 -6.22
C ARG A 234 -2.69 14.87 -7.35
N ILE A 235 -3.94 15.06 -7.73
CA ILE A 235 -4.52 14.51 -8.96
C ILE A 235 -4.93 15.67 -9.87
N GLN A 236 -4.60 15.56 -11.15
CA GLN A 236 -4.96 16.50 -12.21
C GLN A 236 -5.69 15.75 -13.33
N GLY A 237 -6.78 16.35 -13.79
CA GLY A 237 -7.63 15.84 -14.86
C GLY A 237 -9.07 16.34 -14.72
N PRO A 238 -9.93 16.11 -15.71
CA PRO A 238 -11.27 16.67 -15.78
C PRO A 238 -12.08 16.48 -14.49
N ASN A 239 -12.61 17.59 -13.96
CA ASN A 239 -13.55 17.64 -12.83
C ASN A 239 -13.09 16.96 -11.53
N VAL A 240 -11.79 16.70 -11.33
CA VAL A 240 -11.29 16.01 -10.12
C VAL A 240 -11.58 16.77 -8.81
N GLY A 241 -11.69 18.09 -8.87
CA GLY A 241 -12.09 18.95 -7.73
C GLY A 241 -13.58 19.31 -7.70
N GLY A 242 -14.40 18.67 -8.55
CA GLY A 242 -15.76 19.08 -8.87
C GLY A 242 -15.86 19.73 -10.25
N ARG A 243 -17.08 20.09 -10.67
CA ARG A 243 -17.37 20.66 -11.99
C ARG A 243 -16.45 21.85 -12.31
N GLY A 244 -15.74 21.78 -13.44
CA GLY A 244 -14.79 22.80 -13.91
C GLY A 244 -13.43 22.82 -13.19
N VAL A 245 -13.26 22.09 -12.08
CA VAL A 245 -12.04 22.11 -11.28
C VAL A 245 -11.16 20.91 -11.62
N ASN A 246 -10.12 21.15 -12.44
CA ASN A 246 -9.28 20.09 -13.01
C ASN A 246 -8.05 19.70 -12.17
N LYS A 247 -8.01 20.11 -10.90
CA LYS A 247 -6.93 19.81 -9.96
C LYS A 247 -7.46 19.68 -8.53
N LYS A 248 -6.95 18.70 -7.79
CA LYS A 248 -7.17 18.56 -6.35
C LYS A 248 -5.91 18.03 -5.66
N GLN A 249 -5.59 18.56 -4.48
CA GLN A 249 -4.39 18.18 -3.75
C GLN A 249 -4.56 18.25 -2.23
N THR A 250 -3.73 17.51 -1.52
CA THR A 250 -3.50 17.65 -0.07
C THR A 250 -2.00 17.60 0.22
N GLY A 251 -1.56 18.33 1.24
CA GLY A 251 -0.20 18.24 1.80
C GLY A 251 -0.16 17.60 3.18
N LEU A 252 -1.28 17.02 3.62
CA LEU A 252 -1.40 16.36 4.91
C LEU A 252 -1.22 14.85 4.73
N PHE A 253 -0.41 14.27 5.61
CA PHE A 253 -0.15 12.84 5.64
C PHE A 253 -0.21 12.33 7.08
N SER A 254 -0.78 11.15 7.30
CA SER A 254 -0.43 10.31 8.44
C SER A 254 0.93 9.67 8.17
N VAL A 255 1.78 9.58 9.21
CA VAL A 255 3.14 9.03 9.06
C VAL A 255 3.49 8.13 10.24
N GLN A 256 3.95 6.93 9.93
CA GLN A 256 4.65 6.03 10.85
C GLN A 256 6.09 5.85 10.40
N GLY A 257 7.00 5.79 11.37
CA GLY A 257 8.34 5.26 11.19
C GLY A 257 9.09 5.35 12.51
N ARG A 258 9.50 4.21 13.07
CA ARG A 258 10.29 4.18 14.31
C ARG A 258 11.76 4.20 13.93
N ARG A 259 12.50 5.19 14.43
CA ARG A 259 13.96 5.24 14.27
C ARG A 259 14.57 3.98 14.87
N GLU A 260 15.50 3.40 14.13
CA GLU A 260 16.38 2.41 14.73
C GLU A 260 17.41 3.15 15.60
N SER A 261 17.62 2.63 16.80
CA SER A 261 18.52 3.14 17.84
C SER A 261 19.84 2.40 17.81
#